data_AF-H1CYW6-F1
#
_entry.id   AF-H1CYW6-F1
#
_cell.length_a   1.000
_cell.length_b   1.000
_cell.length_c   1.000
_cell.angle_alpha   90.00
_cell.angle_beta   90.00
_cell.angle_gamma   90.00
#
_symmetry.space_group_name_H-M   'P 1'
#
loop_
_entity.id
_entity.type
_entity.pdbx_description
1 polymer ?
#
loop_
_entity_poly.entity_id
_entity_poly.type
_entity_poly.pdbx_seq_one_letter_code
_entity_poly.pdbx_strand_id
1 'polypeptide(L)'
;MKTVTDTLSTYLNTKKEMLSCDLYTLTLYDGTKYYYTDADHDVTYNNNTYSHNALLLHRDQTVINNVLSVDSMTISIYATKDDKLGDKPIFLAAHDGSFDRATMALARAFFDTDGTLIGVIDLFSGTTEVTACGGLVMTLDVKSQVQGFSQEFPRRKFYPQGTFSTSGGKVSSSTEEDSASVIAPYVPLKEVLL
;
A
#
# COMPACT_ATOMS: atom_id res chain seq x y z
N MET A 1 -11.66 18.14 5.98
CA MET A 1 -10.82 19.14 5.29
C MET A 1 -9.38 18.85 5.67
N LYS A 2 -8.44 18.81 4.73
CA LYS A 2 -7.02 18.55 5.06
C LYS A 2 -6.43 19.80 5.74
N THR A 3 -5.62 19.60 6.78
CA THR A 3 -4.97 20.71 7.49
C THR A 3 -3.80 21.22 6.65
N VAL A 4 -3.72 22.54 6.47
CA VAL A 4 -2.65 23.22 5.73
C VAL A 4 -2.20 24.45 6.51
N THR A 5 -0.96 24.89 6.29
CA THR A 5 -0.47 26.14 6.86
C THR A 5 -1.18 27.34 6.25
N ASP A 6 -1.30 28.45 7.00
CA ASP A 6 -1.93 29.67 6.51
C ASP A 6 -1.21 30.24 5.27
N THR A 7 0.12 30.08 5.23
CA THR A 7 0.95 30.47 4.09
C THR A 7 0.58 29.70 2.83
N LEU A 8 0.46 28.37 2.94
CA LEU A 8 0.09 27.51 1.82
C LEU A 8 -1.36 27.75 1.39
N SER A 9 -2.29 27.88 2.34
CA SER A 9 -3.68 28.21 2.06
C SER A 9 -3.81 29.51 1.26
N THR A 10 -3.08 30.55 1.67
CA THR A 10 -3.07 31.84 0.95
C THR A 10 -2.52 31.69 -0.46
N TYR A 11 -1.41 30.95 -0.62
CA TYR A 11 -0.79 30.71 -1.93
C TYR A 11 -1.76 30.00 -2.88
N LEU A 12 -2.40 28.92 -2.42
CA LEU A 12 -3.35 28.12 -3.21
C LEU A 12 -4.59 28.91 -3.64
N ASN A 13 -5.05 29.86 -2.81
CA ASN A 13 -6.21 30.69 -3.15
C ASN A 13 -5.87 31.89 -4.04
N THR A 14 -4.60 32.30 -4.12
CA THR A 14 -4.20 33.55 -4.80
C THR A 14 -3.53 33.29 -6.15
N LYS A 15 -2.69 32.26 -6.25
CA LYS A 15 -1.90 31.99 -7.46
C LYS A 15 -2.70 31.16 -8.46
N LYS A 16 -2.54 31.45 -9.75
CA LYS A 16 -3.19 30.71 -10.85
C LYS A 16 -2.30 29.61 -11.42
N GLU A 17 -0.98 29.77 -11.29
CA GLU A 17 0.03 28.83 -11.72
C GLU A 17 0.84 28.43 -10.48
N MET A 18 1.09 27.13 -10.34
CA MET A 18 1.70 26.56 -9.15
C MET A 18 2.78 25.57 -9.56
N LEU A 19 3.92 25.64 -8.89
CA LEU A 19 4.97 24.62 -8.97
C LEU A 19 4.71 23.60 -7.87
N SER A 20 4.57 22.33 -8.25
CA SER A 20 4.32 21.25 -7.30
C SER A 20 4.92 19.94 -7.77
N CYS A 21 5.31 19.09 -6.82
CA CYS A 21 5.71 17.71 -7.08
C CYS A 21 5.04 16.76 -6.08
N ASP A 22 5.01 15.49 -6.41
CA ASP A 22 4.55 14.43 -5.54
C ASP A 22 5.73 13.83 -4.74
N LEU A 23 5.45 13.56 -3.48
CA LEU A 23 6.35 12.94 -2.50
C LEU A 23 5.75 11.59 -2.10
N TYR A 24 6.52 10.54 -2.32
CA TYR A 24 6.13 9.16 -2.03
C TYR A 24 6.91 8.66 -0.83
N THR A 25 6.19 8.12 0.16
CA THR A 25 6.78 7.47 1.33
C THR A 25 6.35 6.01 1.34
N LEU A 26 7.26 5.12 0.94
CA LEU A 26 7.08 3.67 1.02
C LEU A 26 7.57 3.20 2.39
N THR A 27 6.69 2.61 3.18
CA THR A 27 7.05 1.97 4.46
C THR A 27 6.85 0.47 4.34
N LEU A 28 7.93 -0.30 4.42
CA LEU A 28 7.89 -1.75 4.40
C LEU A 28 7.32 -2.31 5.72
N TYR A 29 6.97 -3.60 5.72
CA TYR A 29 6.41 -4.25 6.90
C TYR A 29 7.35 -4.25 8.13
N ASP A 30 8.67 -4.25 7.90
CA ASP A 30 9.68 -4.15 8.95
C ASP A 30 9.83 -2.73 9.54
N GLY A 31 9.12 -1.75 8.98
CA GLY A 31 9.17 -0.34 9.38
C GLY A 31 10.21 0.49 8.61
N THR A 32 11.00 -0.12 7.72
CA THR A 32 11.96 0.60 6.88
C THR A 32 11.22 1.55 5.94
N LYS A 33 11.67 2.81 5.89
CA LYS A 33 11.06 3.87 5.07
C LYS A 33 11.97 4.26 3.93
N TYR A 34 11.35 4.43 2.76
CA TYR A 34 11.97 4.96 1.56
C TYR A 34 11.21 6.19 1.08
N TYR A 35 11.96 7.19 0.62
CA TYR A 35 11.45 8.50 0.27
C TYR A 35 11.80 8.81 -1.18
N TYR A 36 10.79 8.98 -2.02
CA TYR A 36 10.95 9.22 -3.46
C TYR A 36 10.16 10.45 -3.90
N THR A 37 10.62 11.13 -4.94
CA THR A 37 9.87 12.24 -5.57
C THR A 37 9.82 12.07 -7.07
N ASP A 38 8.79 12.60 -7.71
CA ASP A 38 8.68 12.73 -9.17
C ASP A 38 9.29 14.04 -9.71
N ALA A 39 9.86 14.87 -8.85
CA ALA A 39 10.61 16.07 -9.25
C ALA A 39 11.94 15.71 -9.91
N ASP A 40 12.52 16.64 -10.67
CA ASP A 40 13.85 16.49 -11.27
C ASP A 40 15.02 16.77 -10.30
N HIS A 41 14.74 16.96 -9.01
CA HIS A 41 15.73 17.24 -7.98
C HIS A 41 15.28 16.70 -6.62
N ASP A 42 16.23 16.48 -5.71
CA ASP A 42 15.92 16.00 -4.37
C ASP A 42 15.15 17.05 -3.56
N VAL A 43 14.09 16.63 -2.89
CA VAL A 43 13.24 17.49 -2.06
C VAL A 43 13.45 17.13 -0.60
N THR A 44 13.77 18.12 0.24
CA THR A 44 13.91 17.89 1.69
C THR A 44 12.68 18.39 2.43
N TYR A 45 12.04 17.52 3.20
CA TYR A 45 10.87 17.82 4.01
C TYR A 45 10.84 16.99 5.30
N ASN A 46 10.53 17.60 6.44
CA ASN A 46 10.51 16.96 7.76
C ASN A 46 11.78 16.14 8.08
N ASN A 47 12.95 16.69 7.78
CA ASN A 47 14.27 16.07 7.95
C ASN A 47 14.51 14.79 7.11
N ASN A 48 13.63 14.49 6.14
CA ASN A 48 13.82 13.41 5.17
C ASN A 48 14.13 14.01 3.80
N THR A 49 15.02 13.36 3.06
CA THR A 49 15.35 13.71 1.68
C THR A 49 14.66 12.71 0.77
N TYR A 50 13.77 13.23 -0.07
CA TYR A 50 13.07 12.48 -1.11
C TYR A 50 13.94 12.46 -2.36
N SER A 51 14.39 11.27 -2.74
CA SER A 51 15.33 11.07 -3.85
C SER A 51 14.60 11.14 -5.19
N HIS A 52 15.09 11.95 -6.13
CA HIS A 52 14.54 12.00 -7.49
C HIS A 52 15.04 10.89 -8.42
N ASN A 53 16.24 10.38 -8.15
CA ASN A 53 17.00 9.51 -9.06
C ASN A 53 17.05 8.04 -8.64
N ALA A 54 16.32 7.65 -7.58
CA ALA A 54 16.35 6.28 -7.08
C ALA A 54 15.34 5.37 -7.79
N LEU A 55 14.16 5.90 -8.13
CA LEU A 55 13.08 5.21 -8.83
C LEU A 55 12.28 6.24 -9.61
N LEU A 56 11.76 5.84 -10.77
CA LEU A 56 10.86 6.70 -11.54
C LEU A 56 9.42 6.25 -11.27
N LEU A 57 8.71 7.04 -10.45
CA LEU A 57 7.32 6.78 -10.09
C LEU A 57 6.39 7.66 -10.90
N HIS A 58 5.33 7.06 -11.42
CA HIS A 58 4.22 7.74 -12.06
C HIS A 58 2.94 7.42 -11.32
N ARG A 59 2.26 8.44 -10.80
CA ARG A 59 0.92 8.28 -10.23
C ARG A 59 -0.11 8.37 -11.34
N ASP A 60 -0.92 7.33 -11.45
CA ASP A 60 -2.05 7.26 -12.36
C ASP A 60 -3.30 7.86 -11.68
N GLN A 61 -4.37 7.09 -11.56
CA GLN A 61 -5.65 7.53 -11.01
C GLN A 61 -5.69 7.40 -9.49
N THR A 62 -6.23 8.43 -8.82
CA THR A 62 -6.67 8.36 -7.42
C THR A 62 -8.19 8.45 -7.37
N VAL A 63 -8.84 7.44 -6.80
CA VAL A 63 -10.30 7.34 -6.66
C VAL A 63 -10.64 7.49 -5.19
N ILE A 64 -11.36 8.56 -4.85
CA ILE A 64 -11.84 8.85 -3.49
C ILE A 64 -13.36 8.95 -3.54
N ASN A 65 -14.05 8.21 -2.67
CA ASN A 65 -15.50 8.14 -2.62
C ASN A 65 -16.03 8.79 -1.34
N ASN A 66 -17.25 9.31 -1.40
CA ASN A 66 -17.96 9.87 -0.24
C ASN A 66 -18.88 8.84 0.47
N VAL A 67 -18.74 7.56 0.11
CA VAL A 67 -19.47 6.45 0.73
C VAL A 67 -18.43 5.49 1.32
N LEU A 68 -18.84 4.62 2.23
CA LEU A 68 -17.97 3.58 2.78
C LEU A 68 -17.61 2.57 1.68
N SER A 69 -16.59 2.88 0.90
CA SER A 69 -15.98 2.03 -0.11
C SER A 69 -14.46 2.15 -0.03
N VAL A 70 -13.77 1.16 -0.59
CA VAL A 70 -12.31 1.18 -0.63
C VAL A 70 -11.87 2.20 -1.66
N ASP A 71 -11.30 3.31 -1.19
CA ASP A 71 -10.59 4.24 -2.05
C ASP A 71 -9.27 3.63 -2.52
N SER A 72 -8.85 3.97 -3.73
CA SER A 72 -7.67 3.39 -4.38
C SER A 72 -6.83 4.43 -5.09
N MET A 73 -5.55 4.12 -5.23
CA MET A 73 -4.60 4.87 -6.04
C MET A 73 -3.65 3.90 -6.74
N THR A 74 -3.44 4.06 -8.04
CA THR A 74 -2.48 3.24 -8.79
C THR A 74 -1.19 4.01 -9.03
N ILE A 75 -0.06 3.36 -8.80
CA ILE A 75 1.28 3.87 -9.07
C ILE A 75 1.99 2.90 -10.00
N SER A 76 2.57 3.44 -11.07
CA SER A 76 3.46 2.74 -11.97
C SER A 76 4.91 3.08 -11.62
N ILE A 77 5.71 2.07 -11.32
CA ILE A 77 7.13 2.21 -10.97
C ILE A 77 7.95 1.68 -12.14
N TYR A 78 8.75 2.57 -12.72
CA TYR A 78 9.72 2.24 -13.76
C TYR A 78 11.09 2.11 -13.12
N ALA A 79 11.72 0.97 -13.37
CA ALA A 79 13.00 0.63 -12.78
C ALA A 79 13.80 -0.31 -13.67
N THR A 80 15.11 -0.24 -13.51
CA THR A 80 16.09 -1.12 -14.09
C THR A 80 16.66 -2.07 -13.03
N LYS A 81 17.58 -2.95 -13.42
CA LYS A 81 18.27 -3.86 -12.49
C LYS A 81 19.17 -3.14 -11.46
N ASP A 82 19.55 -1.90 -11.75
CA ASP A 82 20.46 -1.11 -10.92
C ASP A 82 19.69 -0.35 -9.83
N ASP A 83 18.37 -0.18 -10.01
CA ASP A 83 17.47 0.45 -9.05
C ASP A 83 17.04 -0.55 -7.98
N LYS A 84 17.38 -0.24 -6.74
CA LYS A 84 17.30 -1.18 -5.62
C LYS A 84 16.32 -0.74 -4.55
N LEU A 85 15.71 -1.74 -3.92
CA LEU A 85 15.02 -1.62 -2.65
C LEU A 85 15.88 -2.33 -1.59
N GLY A 86 16.62 -1.55 -0.81
CA GLY A 86 17.69 -2.08 0.04
C GLY A 86 18.83 -2.66 -0.81
N ASP A 87 19.16 -3.94 -0.59
CA ASP A 87 20.25 -4.61 -1.32
C ASP A 87 19.81 -5.29 -2.61
N LYS A 88 18.50 -5.40 -2.86
CA LYS A 88 17.94 -6.15 -3.99
C LYS A 88 17.40 -5.22 -5.08
N PRO A 89 17.51 -5.59 -6.36
CA PRO A 89 16.75 -4.93 -7.42
C PRO A 89 15.25 -4.95 -7.08
N ILE A 90 14.57 -3.83 -7.30
CA ILE A 90 13.20 -3.64 -6.81
C ILE A 90 12.20 -4.68 -7.34
N PHE A 91 12.32 -5.12 -8.59
CA PHE A 91 11.43 -6.14 -9.15
C PHE A 91 11.68 -7.52 -8.53
N LEU A 92 12.93 -7.85 -8.21
CA LEU A 92 13.24 -9.07 -7.46
C LEU A 92 12.66 -8.97 -6.05
N ALA A 93 12.79 -7.82 -5.39
CA ALA A 93 12.20 -7.59 -4.09
C ALA A 93 10.67 -7.74 -4.10
N ALA A 94 10.00 -7.31 -5.18
CA ALA A 94 8.56 -7.52 -5.39
C ALA A 94 8.20 -9.00 -5.54
N HIS A 95 8.93 -9.77 -6.35
CA HIS A 95 8.72 -11.21 -6.48
C HIS A 95 9.00 -11.99 -5.18
N ASP A 96 9.92 -11.50 -4.36
CA ASP A 96 10.23 -12.06 -3.04
C ASP A 96 9.20 -11.69 -1.96
N GLY A 97 8.17 -10.88 -2.29
CA GLY A 97 7.11 -10.47 -1.35
C GLY A 97 7.50 -9.30 -0.42
N SER A 98 8.50 -8.49 -0.78
CA SER A 98 8.95 -7.38 0.10
C SER A 98 7.92 -6.27 0.24
N PHE A 99 6.97 -6.18 -0.70
CA PHE A 99 5.85 -5.23 -0.68
C PHE A 99 4.63 -5.77 0.08
N ASP A 100 4.67 -7.01 0.56
CA ASP A 100 3.57 -7.58 1.34
C ASP A 100 3.37 -6.76 2.61
N ARG A 101 2.17 -6.16 2.74
CA ARG A 101 1.79 -5.25 3.83
C ARG A 101 2.62 -3.97 3.91
N ALA A 102 3.37 -3.65 2.88
CA ALA A 102 3.94 -2.33 2.80
C ALA A 102 2.80 -1.30 2.69
N THR A 103 3.10 -0.08 3.10
CA THR A 103 2.19 1.05 2.99
C THR A 103 2.83 2.13 2.16
N MET A 104 2.03 2.81 1.36
CA MET A 104 2.47 3.96 0.57
C MET A 104 1.66 5.17 1.00
N ALA A 105 2.36 6.23 1.35
CA ALA A 105 1.77 7.55 1.56
C ALA A 105 2.24 8.50 0.46
N LEU A 106 1.28 9.20 -0.13
CA LEU A 106 1.45 10.23 -1.13
C LEU A 106 1.16 11.58 -0.49
N ALA A 107 2.11 12.49 -0.59
CA ALA A 107 1.93 13.89 -0.30
C ALA A 107 2.31 14.74 -1.52
N ARG A 108 1.85 15.99 -1.56
CA ARG A 108 2.18 16.95 -2.61
C ARG A 108 2.88 18.14 -2.00
N ALA A 109 4.07 18.43 -2.49
CA ALA A 109 4.85 19.60 -2.13
C ALA A 109 4.53 20.75 -3.09
N PHE A 110 4.47 21.97 -2.55
CA PHE A 110 4.27 23.20 -3.31
C PHE A 110 5.47 24.13 -3.11
N PHE A 111 5.90 24.75 -4.19
CA PHE A 111 7.07 25.61 -4.24
C PHE A 111 6.70 27.03 -4.67
N ASP A 112 7.46 28.00 -4.20
CA ASP A 112 7.39 29.36 -4.71
C ASP A 112 8.10 29.48 -6.07
N THR A 113 7.96 30.63 -6.72
CA THR A 113 8.64 30.92 -8.01
C THR A 113 10.15 30.78 -7.93
N ASP A 114 10.73 30.97 -6.74
CA ASP A 114 12.16 30.84 -6.49
C ASP A 114 12.59 29.38 -6.18
N GLY A 115 11.65 28.41 -6.25
CA GLY A 115 11.92 27.00 -5.97
C GLY A 115 12.00 26.65 -4.48
N THR A 116 11.62 27.57 -3.59
CA THR A 116 11.59 27.33 -2.14
C THR A 116 10.31 26.60 -1.75
N LEU A 117 10.42 25.56 -0.91
CA LEU A 117 9.28 24.79 -0.40
C LEU A 117 8.38 25.67 0.48
N ILE A 118 7.12 25.85 0.08
CA ILE A 118 6.10 26.61 0.83
C ILE A 118 5.42 25.71 1.86
N GLY A 119 5.08 24.49 1.45
CA GLY A 119 4.37 23.54 2.28
C GLY A 119 4.00 22.26 1.54
N VAL A 120 3.52 21.28 2.30
CA VAL A 120 3.20 19.93 1.83
C VAL A 120 1.80 19.56 2.29
N ILE A 121 1.04 18.86 1.43
CA ILE A 121 -0.30 18.35 1.72
C ILE A 121 -0.32 16.84 1.52
N ASP A 122 -0.65 16.07 2.54
CA ASP A 122 -0.88 14.63 2.40
C ASP A 122 -2.11 14.40 1.52
N LEU A 123 -1.99 13.65 0.43
CA LEU A 123 -3.09 13.40 -0.52
C LEU A 123 -3.77 12.08 -0.25
N PHE A 124 -3.00 10.99 -0.15
CA PHE A 124 -3.54 9.63 -0.03
C PHE A 124 -2.58 8.74 0.74
N SER A 125 -3.09 7.74 1.44
CA SER A 125 -2.27 6.73 2.09
C SER A 125 -3.00 5.41 2.19
N GLY A 126 -2.30 4.30 2.04
CA GLY A 126 -2.90 2.98 2.13
C GLY A 126 -1.91 1.83 2.10
N THR A 127 -2.45 0.62 2.10
CA THR A 127 -1.69 -0.62 1.95
C THR A 127 -1.42 -0.90 0.47
N THR A 128 -0.23 -1.37 0.16
CA THR A 128 0.20 -1.62 -1.20
C THR A 128 -0.05 -3.07 -1.62
N GLU A 129 -0.50 -3.26 -2.85
CA GLU A 129 -0.64 -4.56 -3.51
C GLU A 129 0.04 -4.48 -4.88
N VAL A 130 0.92 -5.43 -5.17
CA VAL A 130 1.56 -5.52 -6.50
C VAL A 130 0.59 -6.22 -7.44
N THR A 131 0.07 -5.49 -8.43
CA THR A 131 -0.90 -6.04 -9.39
C THR A 131 -0.22 -6.63 -10.62
N ALA A 132 0.87 -6.01 -11.06
CA ALA A 132 1.69 -6.48 -12.16
C ALA A 132 3.15 -6.12 -11.93
N CYS A 133 4.06 -7.02 -12.31
CA CYS A 133 5.50 -6.78 -12.28
C CYS A 133 6.11 -7.50 -13.49
N GLY A 134 6.48 -6.75 -14.53
CA GLY A 134 6.99 -7.34 -15.77
C GLY A 134 7.66 -6.33 -16.69
N GLY A 135 8.68 -6.79 -17.42
CA GLY A 135 9.45 -5.92 -18.32
C GLY A 135 10.19 -4.83 -17.56
N LEU A 136 9.85 -3.56 -17.83
CA LEU A 136 10.44 -2.37 -17.21
C LEU A 136 9.47 -1.63 -16.26
N VAL A 137 8.31 -2.22 -15.99
CA VAL A 137 7.26 -1.58 -15.19
C VAL A 137 6.68 -2.53 -14.16
N MET A 138 6.46 -2.00 -12.96
CA MET A 138 5.69 -2.61 -11.90
C MET A 138 4.51 -1.70 -11.57
N THR A 139 3.31 -2.26 -11.51
CA THR A 139 2.10 -1.55 -11.12
C THR A 139 1.72 -1.95 -9.71
N LEU A 140 1.45 -0.93 -8.89
CA LEU A 140 1.15 -1.06 -7.49
C LEU A 140 -0.17 -0.34 -7.20
N ASP A 141 -1.12 -1.09 -6.67
CA ASP A 141 -2.37 -0.54 -6.17
C ASP A 141 -2.24 -0.23 -4.68
N VAL A 142 -2.52 1.01 -4.31
CA VAL A 142 -2.58 1.48 -2.93
C VAL A 142 -4.05 1.56 -2.54
N LYS A 143 -4.47 0.74 -1.59
CA LYS A 143 -5.84 0.69 -1.10
C LYS A 143 -5.95 1.31 0.28
N SER A 144 -6.98 2.12 0.49
CA SER A 144 -7.26 2.71 1.80
C SER A 144 -7.52 1.63 2.86
N GLN A 145 -7.30 1.97 4.13
CA GLN A 145 -7.52 1.05 5.26
C GLN A 145 -8.96 0.52 5.36
N VAL A 146 -9.91 1.16 4.68
CA VAL A 146 -11.30 0.72 4.60
C VAL A 146 -11.42 -0.68 3.97
N GLN A 147 -10.40 -1.13 3.22
CA GLN A 147 -10.30 -2.50 2.72
C GLN A 147 -10.51 -3.57 3.80
N GLY A 148 -10.06 -3.32 5.04
CA GLY A 148 -10.26 -4.25 6.16
C GLY A 148 -11.73 -4.51 6.50
N PHE A 149 -12.63 -3.55 6.24
CA PHE A 149 -14.07 -3.72 6.48
C PHE A 149 -14.76 -4.60 5.44
N SER A 150 -14.14 -4.79 4.27
CA SER A 150 -14.66 -5.71 3.25
C SER A 150 -14.35 -7.18 3.56
N GLN A 151 -13.64 -7.47 4.65
CA GLN A 151 -13.32 -8.83 5.06
C GLN A 151 -14.55 -9.54 5.65
N GLU A 152 -14.66 -10.84 5.36
CA GLU A 152 -15.76 -11.64 5.89
C GLU A 152 -15.67 -11.76 7.42
N PHE A 153 -16.75 -11.38 8.11
CA PHE A 153 -16.90 -11.53 9.56
C PHE A 153 -17.91 -12.64 9.85
N PRO A 154 -17.67 -13.57 10.81
CA PRO A 154 -16.58 -13.61 11.80
C PRO A 154 -15.26 -14.24 11.27
N ARG A 155 -14.11 -13.70 11.71
CA ARG A 155 -12.76 -14.20 11.37
C ARG A 155 -12.53 -15.68 11.73
N ARG A 156 -13.22 -16.18 12.75
CA ARG A 156 -13.19 -17.58 13.18
C ARG A 156 -14.56 -18.18 13.01
N LYS A 157 -14.68 -19.10 12.07
CA LYS A 157 -15.87 -19.93 11.89
C LYS A 157 -15.57 -21.29 12.50
N PHE A 158 -16.34 -21.65 13.52
CA PHE A 158 -16.28 -22.98 14.12
C PHE A 158 -17.17 -23.89 13.29
N TYR A 159 -16.58 -24.53 12.29
CA TYR A 159 -17.26 -25.59 11.57
C TYR A 159 -17.10 -26.89 12.35
N PRO A 160 -18.16 -27.68 12.55
CA PRO A 160 -18.00 -29.06 12.94
C PRO A 160 -17.24 -29.77 11.81
N GLN A 161 -15.97 -30.10 12.05
CA GLN A 161 -15.25 -31.07 11.23
C GLN A 161 -15.91 -32.41 11.48
N GLY A 162 -16.93 -32.75 10.68
CA GLY A 162 -17.32 -34.15 10.56
C GLY A 162 -16.10 -34.92 10.05
N THR A 163 -15.76 -36.00 10.73
CA THR A 163 -14.66 -36.91 10.39
C THR A 163 -14.99 -37.63 9.07
N PHE A 164 -14.94 -36.92 7.94
CA PHE A 164 -15.15 -37.53 6.63
C PHE A 164 -13.82 -38.10 6.15
N SER A 165 -13.54 -39.36 6.48
CA SER A 165 -12.52 -40.11 5.76
C SER A 165 -13.16 -40.75 4.53
N THR A 166 -12.72 -40.36 3.34
CA THR A 166 -13.10 -41.07 2.10
C THR A 166 -12.28 -42.34 1.97
N SER A 167 -12.91 -43.49 2.21
CA SER A 167 -12.40 -44.79 1.76
C SER A 167 -13.37 -45.35 0.72
N GLY A 168 -12.91 -45.48 -0.53
CA GLY A 168 -13.70 -46.12 -1.60
C GLY A 168 -14.90 -45.34 -2.13
N GLY A 169 -14.94 -44.01 -2.00
CA GLY A 169 -15.97 -43.17 -2.66
C GLY A 169 -17.33 -43.11 -1.96
N LYS A 170 -17.44 -43.55 -0.70
CA LYS A 170 -18.61 -43.30 0.15
C LYS A 170 -18.20 -42.47 1.38
N VAL A 171 -19.02 -41.47 1.70
CA VAL A 171 -18.89 -40.67 2.92
C VAL A 171 -19.66 -41.38 4.04
N SER A 172 -18.97 -41.83 5.08
CA SER A 172 -19.59 -42.39 6.28
C SER A 172 -19.38 -41.45 7.46
N SER A 173 -20.47 -40.97 8.07
CA SER A 173 -20.46 -40.23 9.33
C SER A 173 -20.66 -41.19 10.50
N SER A 174 -19.82 -41.12 11.53
CA SER A 174 -20.07 -41.88 12.77
C SER A 174 -21.20 -41.25 13.56
N THR A 175 -22.21 -42.04 13.92
CA THR A 175 -23.35 -41.63 14.77
C THR A 175 -23.09 -41.81 16.26
N GLU A 176 -21.95 -42.38 16.65
CA GLU A 176 -21.66 -42.74 18.04
C GLU A 176 -20.33 -42.12 18.49
N GLU A 177 -20.43 -41.18 19.44
CA GLU A 177 -19.38 -40.49 20.21
C GLU A 177 -18.57 -39.39 19.52
N ASP A 178 -18.99 -38.15 19.79
CA ASP A 178 -18.36 -36.87 19.43
C ASP A 178 -17.21 -36.49 20.40
N SER A 179 -16.41 -37.47 20.83
CA SER A 179 -15.32 -37.29 21.81
C SER A 179 -13.97 -36.97 21.14
N ALA A 180 -13.92 -36.97 19.80
CA ALA A 180 -12.70 -36.83 19.00
C ALA A 180 -12.79 -35.73 17.93
N SER A 181 -13.69 -34.74 18.09
CA SER A 181 -13.66 -33.53 17.27
C SER A 181 -12.42 -32.71 17.66
N VAL A 182 -11.31 -32.94 16.95
CA VAL A 182 -10.11 -32.12 17.07
C VAL A 182 -10.42 -30.73 16.52
N ILE A 183 -10.59 -29.79 17.45
CA ILE A 183 -10.70 -28.36 17.19
C ILE A 183 -9.31 -27.86 16.77
N ALA A 184 -8.95 -28.05 15.50
CA ALA A 184 -7.85 -27.30 14.91
C ALA A 184 -8.43 -25.99 14.36
N PRO A 185 -8.06 -24.81 14.90
CA PRO A 185 -8.42 -23.56 14.25
C PRO A 185 -7.86 -23.59 12.82
N TYR A 186 -8.67 -23.16 11.86
CA TYR A 186 -8.21 -22.81 10.52
C TYR A 186 -6.91 -22.02 10.68
N VAL A 187 -5.80 -22.54 10.15
CA VAL A 187 -4.49 -21.87 10.23
C VAL A 187 -4.73 -20.47 9.69
N PRO A 188 -4.62 -19.41 10.51
CA PRO A 188 -4.82 -18.08 10.00
C PRO A 188 -3.73 -17.87 8.95
N LEU A 189 -4.14 -17.64 7.70
CA LEU A 189 -3.29 -16.98 6.74
C LEU A 189 -2.77 -15.73 7.45
N LYS A 190 -1.46 -15.48 7.33
CA LYS A 190 -0.74 -14.45 8.09
C LYS A 190 -1.54 -13.14 8.12
N GLU A 191 -2.24 -12.84 7.01
CA GLU A 191 -3.16 -11.74 6.72
C GLU A 191 -4.28 -11.48 7.75
N VAL A 192 -4.64 -12.47 8.58
CA VAL A 192 -5.87 -12.41 9.42
C VAL A 192 -5.59 -12.03 10.88
N LEU A 193 -4.32 -11.91 11.32
CA LEU A 193 -3.98 -11.74 12.74
C LEU A 193 -3.70 -10.30 13.22
N LEU A 194 -3.73 -9.30 12.34
CA LEU A 194 -3.70 -7.89 12.73
C LEU A 194 -4.72 -7.14 11.86
#